data_AF-A0A3D9GZP4-F1
#
_entry.id   AF-A0A3D9GZP4-F1
#
_cell.length_a   1.000
_cell.length_b   1.000
_cell.length_c   1.000
_cell.angle_alpha   90.00
_cell.angle_beta   90.00
_cell.angle_gamma   90.00
#
_symmetry.space_group_name_H-M   'P 1'
#
loop_
_entity.id
_entity.type
_entity.pdbx_description
1 polymer ?
#
loop_
_entity_poly.entity_id
_entity_poly.type
_entity_poly.pdbx_seq_one_letter_code
_entity_poly.pdbx_strand_id
1 'polypeptide(L)'
;MHKTIVCNAENHDNSMNIFLKLKNWQVFLIWILGVIQLAFFIKSDFWFISFGIYFGLFSLWIYSIGKVLNKNNPELIKRMNIWWILYSISLIPLAINYRDSIMRTYDRIDTWIIILTICIGFIAIAKITIYSAKTIKRAELGREYETADLVSEIFLIYFFIIGIWILQPRLNKIMAEK
;
A
#
# COMPACT_ATOMS: atom_id res chain seq x y z
N MET A 1 12.25 -27.90 -22.73
CA MET A 1 11.64 -26.55 -22.86
C MET A 1 11.04 -26.09 -21.51
N HIS A 2 11.80 -26.20 -20.41
CA HIS A 2 11.27 -26.05 -19.03
C HIS A 2 12.08 -25.11 -18.13
N LYS A 3 13.12 -24.44 -18.67
CA LYS A 3 13.99 -23.52 -17.91
C LYS A 3 13.55 -22.05 -17.97
N THR A 4 12.60 -21.68 -18.83
CA THR A 4 12.27 -20.27 -19.07
C THR A 4 11.23 -19.70 -18.10
N ILE A 5 10.48 -20.55 -17.39
CA ILE A 5 9.40 -20.09 -16.49
C ILE A 5 9.95 -19.71 -15.09
N VAL A 6 11.03 -20.37 -14.64
CA VAL A 6 11.60 -20.13 -13.30
C VAL A 6 12.29 -18.76 -13.20
N CYS A 7 12.91 -18.30 -14.29
CA CYS A 7 13.64 -17.03 -14.31
C CYS A 7 12.71 -15.79 -14.24
N ASN A 8 11.44 -15.93 -14.63
CA ASN A 8 10.50 -14.80 -14.64
C ASN A 8 9.84 -14.58 -13.28
N ALA A 9 9.77 -15.61 -12.43
CA ALA A 9 9.26 -15.49 -11.06
C ALA A 9 10.27 -14.82 -10.11
N GLU A 10 11.57 -15.04 -10.32
CA GLU A 10 12.63 -14.36 -9.55
C GLU A 10 12.70 -12.85 -9.83
N ASN A 11 12.54 -12.43 -11.09
CA ASN A 11 12.61 -11.02 -11.46
C ASN A 11 11.44 -10.18 -10.92
N HIS A 12 10.25 -10.78 -10.79
CA HIS A 12 9.08 -10.08 -10.25
C HIS A 12 9.11 -9.93 -8.72
N ASP A 13 9.88 -10.78 -8.04
CA ASP A 13 10.11 -10.74 -6.59
C ASP A 13 11.24 -9.77 -6.21
N ASN A 14 12.17 -9.54 -7.15
CA ASN A 14 13.31 -8.64 -6.95
C ASN A 14 12.90 -7.16 -6.90
N SER A 15 11.88 -6.74 -7.67
CA SER A 15 11.42 -5.35 -7.71
C SER A 15 10.69 -4.92 -6.44
N MET A 16 9.93 -5.82 -5.80
CA MET A 16 9.26 -5.54 -4.53
C MET A 16 10.21 -5.46 -3.35
N ASN A 17 11.33 -6.21 -3.38
CA ASN A 17 12.38 -6.10 -2.38
C ASN A 17 13.09 -4.74 -2.40
N ILE A 18 13.09 -4.01 -3.52
CA ILE A 18 13.74 -2.70 -3.62
C ILE A 18 13.09 -1.72 -2.64
N PHE A 19 11.76 -1.67 -2.58
CA PHE A 19 11.02 -0.74 -1.70
C PHE A 19 11.34 -0.92 -0.22
N LEU A 20 11.58 -2.16 0.21
CA LEU A 20 11.96 -2.49 1.58
C LEU A 20 13.46 -2.36 1.85
N LYS A 21 14.29 -2.20 0.83
CA LYS A 21 15.73 -1.91 0.99
C LYS A 21 16.03 -0.41 1.02
N LEU A 22 15.06 0.42 0.62
CA LEU A 22 15.22 1.87 0.62
C LEU A 22 15.40 2.41 2.04
N LYS A 23 16.21 3.46 2.16
CA LYS A 23 16.30 4.25 3.39
C LYS A 23 15.01 5.04 3.59
N ASN A 24 14.66 5.28 4.85
CA ASN A 24 13.43 5.96 5.26
C ASN A 24 13.26 7.31 4.54
N TRP A 25 14.34 8.08 4.40
CA TRP A 25 14.32 9.37 3.69
C TRP A 25 14.01 9.22 2.19
N GLN A 26 14.42 8.13 1.54
CA GLN A 26 14.13 7.89 0.12
C GLN A 26 12.63 7.61 -0.08
N VAL A 27 12.03 6.77 0.77
CA VAL A 27 10.59 6.49 0.73
C VAL A 27 9.78 7.75 1.00
N PHE A 28 10.23 8.56 1.97
CA PHE A 28 9.61 9.84 2.27
C PHE A 28 9.68 10.83 1.10
N LEU A 29 10.83 10.97 0.43
CA LEU A 29 10.94 11.82 -0.76
C LEU A 29 10.09 11.32 -1.93
N ILE A 30 10.03 10.00 -2.17
CA ILE A 30 9.16 9.42 -3.20
C ILE A 30 7.70 9.81 -2.95
N TRP A 31 7.26 9.78 -1.68
CA TRP A 31 5.92 10.20 -1.33
C TRP A 31 5.69 11.71 -1.50
N ILE A 32 6.62 12.57 -1.06
CA ILE A 32 6.55 14.02 -1.30
C ILE A 32 6.43 14.31 -2.80
N LEU A 33 7.26 13.66 -3.61
CA LEU A 33 7.21 13.78 -5.06
C LEU A 33 5.85 13.34 -5.60
N GLY A 34 5.28 12.25 -5.08
CA GLY A 34 3.91 11.82 -5.41
C GLY A 34 2.84 12.86 -5.06
N VAL A 35 2.95 13.55 -3.92
CA VAL A 35 2.03 14.62 -3.52
C VAL A 35 2.14 15.82 -4.47
N ILE A 36 3.38 16.26 -4.74
CA ILE A 36 3.65 17.38 -5.66
C ILE A 36 3.11 17.03 -7.06
N GLN A 37 3.44 15.83 -7.54
CA GLN A 37 2.99 15.30 -8.81
C GLN A 37 1.45 15.27 -8.89
N LEU A 38 0.75 14.81 -7.85
CA LEU A 38 -0.71 14.88 -7.79
C LEU A 38 -1.22 16.32 -7.93
N ALA A 39 -0.66 17.25 -7.16
CA ALA A 39 -1.10 18.65 -7.17
C ALA A 39 -0.96 19.31 -8.54
N PHE A 40 0.12 18.99 -9.28
CA PHE A 40 0.36 19.52 -10.62
C PHE A 40 -0.55 18.88 -11.69
N PHE A 41 -0.73 17.56 -11.65
CA PHE A 41 -1.37 16.82 -12.74
C PHE A 41 -2.86 16.56 -12.55
N ILE A 42 -3.45 16.84 -11.38
CA ILE A 42 -4.88 16.58 -11.11
C ILE A 42 -5.83 17.31 -12.07
N LYS A 43 -5.43 18.47 -12.60
CA LYS A 43 -6.21 19.25 -13.56
C LYS A 43 -5.93 18.91 -15.03
N SER A 44 -4.94 18.06 -15.29
CA SER A 44 -4.55 17.67 -16.64
C SER A 44 -5.38 16.50 -17.17
N ASP A 45 -5.21 16.16 -18.45
CA ASP A 45 -5.82 14.95 -19.04
C ASP A 45 -5.24 13.65 -18.47
N PHE A 46 -4.02 13.70 -17.93
CA PHE A 46 -3.32 12.56 -17.31
C PHE A 46 -3.63 12.39 -15.83
N TRP A 47 -4.68 13.04 -15.32
CA TRP A 47 -5.06 13.05 -13.91
C TRP A 47 -5.23 11.63 -13.33
N PHE A 48 -5.73 10.68 -14.12
CA PHE A 48 -5.99 9.31 -13.67
C PHE A 48 -4.68 8.54 -13.39
N ILE A 49 -3.66 8.72 -14.24
CA ILE A 49 -2.32 8.18 -14.03
C ILE A 49 -1.72 8.81 -12.77
N SER A 50 -1.86 10.12 -12.64
CA SER A 50 -1.37 10.86 -11.47
C SER A 50 -1.99 10.37 -10.17
N PHE A 51 -3.31 10.18 -10.15
CA PHE A 51 -4.03 9.69 -8.99
C PHE A 51 -3.61 8.26 -8.66
N GLY A 52 -3.50 7.41 -9.69
CA GLY A 52 -3.02 6.03 -9.55
C GLY A 52 -1.61 5.94 -8.99
N ILE A 53 -0.69 6.82 -9.41
CA ILE A 53 0.68 6.86 -8.85
C ILE A 53 0.65 7.24 -7.37
N TYR A 54 -0.06 8.31 -7.00
CA TYR A 54 -0.08 8.77 -5.60
C TYR A 54 -0.67 7.73 -4.64
N PHE A 55 -1.88 7.22 -4.92
CA PHE A 55 -2.52 6.21 -4.06
C PHE A 55 -1.86 4.83 -4.20
N GLY A 56 -1.31 4.54 -5.38
CA GLY A 56 -0.53 3.35 -5.66
C GLY A 56 0.72 3.30 -4.80
N LEU A 57 1.47 4.40 -4.64
CA LEU A 57 2.68 4.44 -3.81
C LEU A 57 2.40 4.08 -2.34
N PHE A 58 1.37 4.67 -1.75
CA PHE A 58 0.99 4.38 -0.36
C PHE A 58 0.54 2.93 -0.18
N SER A 59 -0.38 2.46 -1.03
CA SER A 59 -0.90 1.09 -0.92
C SER A 59 0.14 0.03 -1.29
N LEU A 60 1.02 0.31 -2.25
CA LEU A 60 2.13 -0.56 -2.63
C LEU A 60 3.15 -0.70 -1.52
N TRP A 61 3.44 0.37 -0.76
CA TRP A 61 4.32 0.28 0.40
C TRP A 61 3.77 -0.68 1.46
N ILE A 62 2.50 -0.50 1.88
CA ILE A 62 1.85 -1.39 2.85
C ILE A 62 1.77 -2.82 2.33
N TYR A 63 1.36 -2.99 1.07
CA TYR A 63 1.27 -4.30 0.43
C TYR A 63 2.64 -5.01 0.35
N SER A 64 3.72 -4.26 0.08
CA SER A 64 5.09 -4.79 0.01
C SER A 64 5.54 -5.34 1.35
N ILE A 65 5.25 -4.63 2.45
CA ILE A 65 5.52 -5.09 3.81
C ILE A 65 4.89 -6.47 4.05
N GLY A 66 3.57 -6.58 3.83
CA GLY A 66 2.87 -7.82 4.10
C GLY A 66 3.26 -8.97 3.16
N LYS A 67 3.53 -8.70 1.87
CA LYS A 67 3.92 -9.73 0.91
C LYS A 67 5.32 -10.27 1.13
N VAL A 68 6.32 -9.40 1.30
CA VAL A 68 7.72 -9.83 1.46
C VAL A 68 7.91 -10.62 2.76
N LEU A 69 7.31 -10.15 3.86
CA LEU A 69 7.43 -10.84 5.13
C LEU A 69 6.66 -12.18 5.17
N ASN A 70 5.58 -12.33 4.38
CA ASN A 70 4.80 -13.57 4.25
C ASN A 70 5.15 -14.42 3.03
N LYS A 71 6.34 -14.28 2.42
CA LYS A 71 6.72 -15.04 1.22
C LYS A 71 6.47 -16.56 1.34
N ASN A 72 6.56 -17.12 2.55
CA ASN A 72 6.36 -18.54 2.83
C ASN A 72 4.88 -18.95 3.04
N ASN A 73 3.94 -17.99 3.06
CA ASN A 73 2.52 -18.20 3.33
C ASN A 73 1.66 -17.80 2.10
N PRO A 74 1.58 -18.64 1.05
CA PRO A 74 0.92 -18.29 -0.21
C PRO A 74 -0.59 -18.03 -0.04
N GLU A 75 -1.25 -18.68 0.91
CA GLU A 75 -2.66 -18.46 1.20
C GLU A 75 -2.93 -17.02 1.71
N LEU A 76 -2.05 -16.52 2.59
CA LEU A 76 -2.17 -15.17 3.13
C LEU A 76 -1.92 -14.13 2.05
N ILE A 77 -0.91 -14.35 1.19
CA ILE A 77 -0.66 -13.49 0.02
C ILE A 77 -1.88 -13.45 -0.90
N LYS A 78 -2.52 -14.60 -1.17
CA LYS A 78 -3.74 -14.65 -2.00
C LYS A 78 -4.86 -13.81 -1.40
N ARG A 79 -5.10 -13.91 -0.09
CA ARG A 79 -6.10 -13.08 0.62
C ARG A 79 -5.75 -11.59 0.55
N MET A 80 -4.48 -11.23 0.75
CA MET A 80 -4.02 -9.84 0.61
C MET A 80 -4.22 -9.30 -0.81
N ASN A 81 -3.97 -10.10 -1.84
CA ASN A 81 -4.17 -9.70 -3.24
C ASN A 81 -5.64 -9.37 -3.51
N ILE A 82 -6.57 -10.16 -2.97
CA ILE A 82 -8.02 -9.89 -3.11
C ILE A 82 -8.36 -8.53 -2.50
N TRP A 83 -7.91 -8.27 -1.27
CA TRP A 83 -8.16 -6.97 -0.62
C TRP A 83 -7.49 -5.81 -1.37
N TRP A 84 -6.27 -6.01 -1.88
CA TRP A 84 -5.57 -4.99 -2.66
C TRP A 84 -6.30 -4.66 -3.97
N ILE A 85 -6.83 -5.68 -4.67
CA ILE A 85 -7.65 -5.47 -5.88
C ILE A 85 -8.94 -4.73 -5.53
N LEU A 86 -9.64 -5.14 -4.46
CA LEU A 86 -10.86 -4.46 -4.02
C LEU A 86 -10.60 -2.99 -3.66
N TYR A 87 -9.48 -2.71 -2.98
CA TYR A 87 -9.04 -1.36 -2.69
C TYR A 87 -8.80 -0.56 -3.98
N SER A 88 -8.04 -1.11 -4.93
CA SER A 88 -7.75 -0.45 -6.20
C SER A 88 -9.01 -0.15 -7.02
N ILE A 89 -9.98 -1.07 -7.06
CA ILE A 89 -11.27 -0.84 -7.73
C ILE A 89 -12.05 0.28 -7.03
N SER A 90 -12.06 0.29 -5.68
CA SER A 90 -12.74 1.33 -4.91
C SER A 90 -12.15 2.73 -5.11
N LEU A 91 -10.90 2.85 -5.57
CA LEU A 91 -10.31 4.15 -5.83
C LEU A 91 -10.89 4.84 -7.07
N ILE A 92 -11.46 4.11 -8.03
CA ILE A 92 -11.89 4.69 -9.32
C ILE A 92 -13.00 5.73 -9.15
N PRO A 93 -14.14 5.43 -8.48
CA PRO A 93 -15.20 6.43 -8.27
C PRO A 93 -14.73 7.59 -7.39
N LEU A 94 -13.86 7.31 -6.41
CA LEU A 94 -13.28 8.34 -5.54
C LEU A 94 -12.38 9.30 -6.30
N ALA A 95 -11.59 8.77 -7.24
CA ALA A 95 -10.70 9.57 -8.07
C ALA A 95 -11.49 10.54 -8.97
N ILE A 96 -12.55 10.05 -9.61
CA ILE A 96 -13.43 10.86 -10.46
C ILE A 96 -14.10 11.95 -9.60
N ASN A 97 -14.73 11.57 -8.48
CA ASN A 97 -15.41 12.51 -7.59
C ASN A 97 -14.46 13.59 -7.03
N TYR A 98 -13.25 13.20 -6.63
CA TYR A 98 -12.24 14.14 -6.15
C TYR A 98 -11.82 15.13 -7.25
N ARG A 99 -11.57 14.65 -8.47
CA ARG A 99 -11.24 15.52 -9.60
C ARG A 99 -12.36 16.49 -9.91
N ASP A 100 -13.60 16.02 -9.99
CA ASP A 100 -14.74 16.87 -10.37
C ASP A 100 -14.97 17.97 -9.33
N SER A 101 -14.78 17.65 -8.05
CA SER A 101 -14.77 18.64 -6.96
C SER A 101 -13.70 19.72 -7.16
N ILE A 102 -12.49 19.35 -7.58
CA ILE A 102 -11.38 20.29 -7.86
C ILE A 102 -11.63 21.11 -9.13
N MET A 103 -12.19 20.51 -10.18
CA MET A 103 -12.52 21.17 -11.45
C MET A 103 -13.81 21.98 -11.38
N ARG A 104 -14.57 21.87 -10.28
CA ARG A 104 -15.89 22.48 -10.08
C ARG A 104 -16.89 22.09 -11.19
N THR A 105 -16.76 20.87 -11.69
CA THR A 105 -17.72 20.27 -12.62
C THR A 105 -18.91 19.72 -11.82
N TYR A 106 -20.11 19.78 -12.40
CA TYR A 106 -21.35 19.37 -11.74
C TYR A 106 -21.78 17.92 -12.04
N ASP A 107 -20.99 17.17 -12.81
CA ASP A 107 -21.21 15.73 -13.03
C ASP A 107 -20.80 14.94 -11.78
N ARG A 108 -21.67 14.96 -10.77
CA ARG A 108 -21.44 14.25 -9.52
C ARG A 108 -21.91 12.81 -9.66
N ILE A 109 -20.97 11.87 -9.46
CA ILE A 109 -21.31 10.47 -9.18
C ILE A 109 -22.31 10.43 -8.01
N ASP A 110 -23.29 9.54 -8.12
CA ASP A 110 -24.31 9.34 -7.10
C ASP A 110 -23.70 9.16 -5.70
N THR A 111 -24.29 9.84 -4.72
CA THR A 111 -23.74 9.90 -3.36
C THR A 111 -23.70 8.52 -2.69
N TRP A 112 -24.68 7.64 -2.98
CA TRP A 112 -24.71 6.28 -2.44
C TRP A 112 -23.60 5.41 -3.02
N ILE A 113 -23.29 5.58 -4.31
CA ILE A 113 -22.15 4.90 -4.94
C ILE A 113 -20.86 5.31 -4.26
N ILE A 114 -20.69 6.60 -3.97
CA ILE A 114 -19.50 7.10 -3.26
C ILE A 114 -19.42 6.53 -1.83
N ILE A 115 -20.51 6.57 -1.06
CA ILE A 115 -20.53 6.00 0.31
C ILE A 115 -20.18 4.51 0.29
N LEU A 116 -20.79 3.74 -0.60
CA LEU A 116 -20.50 2.31 -0.74
C LEU A 116 -19.03 2.07 -1.08
N THR A 117 -18.50 2.84 -2.02
CA THR A 117 -17.11 2.76 -2.46
C THR A 117 -16.15 3.10 -1.33
N ILE A 118 -16.42 4.13 -0.53
CA ILE A 118 -15.64 4.51 0.66
C ILE A 118 -15.63 3.36 1.66
N CYS A 119 -16.79 2.78 1.96
CA CYS A 119 -16.89 1.66 2.91
C CYS A 119 -16.07 0.45 2.44
N ILE A 120 -16.17 0.06 1.17
CA ILE A 120 -15.40 -1.04 0.60
C ILE A 120 -13.90 -0.74 0.67
N GLY A 121 -13.49 0.45 0.23
CA GLY A 121 -12.10 0.88 0.26
C GLY A 121 -11.52 0.91 1.67
N PHE A 122 -12.29 1.40 2.64
CA PHE A 122 -11.89 1.44 4.05
C PHE A 122 -11.72 0.03 4.64
N ILE A 123 -12.65 -0.88 4.38
CA ILE A 123 -12.53 -2.28 4.82
C ILE A 123 -11.31 -2.94 4.18
N ALA A 124 -11.09 -2.71 2.89
CA ALA A 124 -9.98 -3.30 2.15
C ALA A 124 -8.62 -2.82 2.68
N ILE A 125 -8.42 -1.51 2.83
CA ILE A 125 -7.16 -0.97 3.38
C ILE A 125 -6.95 -1.37 4.84
N ALA A 126 -8.01 -1.43 5.65
CA ALA A 126 -7.92 -1.91 7.02
C ALA A 126 -7.47 -3.37 7.08
N LYS A 127 -8.00 -4.25 6.22
CA LYS A 127 -7.57 -5.65 6.14
C LYS A 127 -6.10 -5.77 5.74
N ILE A 128 -5.67 -5.07 4.69
CA ILE A 128 -4.25 -5.07 4.24
C ILE A 128 -3.33 -4.58 5.35
N THR A 129 -3.72 -3.52 6.06
CA THR A 129 -2.97 -2.95 7.18
C THR A 129 -2.87 -3.93 8.34
N ILE A 130 -3.98 -4.57 8.75
CA ILE A 130 -4.00 -5.58 9.81
C ILE A 130 -3.10 -6.76 9.43
N TYR A 131 -3.17 -7.26 8.19
CA TYR A 131 -2.29 -8.34 7.74
C TYR A 131 -0.81 -7.93 7.81
N SER A 132 -0.48 -6.73 7.33
CA SER A 132 0.90 -6.22 7.34
C SER A 132 1.43 -6.05 8.76
N ALA A 133 0.65 -5.44 9.66
CA ALA A 133 0.99 -5.25 11.07
C ALA A 133 1.21 -6.59 11.81
N LYS A 134 0.31 -7.56 11.61
CA LYS A 134 0.47 -8.92 12.17
C LYS A 134 1.78 -9.57 11.70
N THR A 135 2.17 -9.31 10.47
CA THR A 135 3.35 -9.93 9.88
C THR A 135 4.63 -9.30 10.40
N ILE A 136 4.66 -7.97 10.55
CA ILE A 136 5.77 -7.26 11.19
C ILE A 136 5.99 -7.80 12.60
N LYS A 137 4.93 -7.85 13.44
CA LYS A 137 5.07 -8.32 14.82
C LYS A 137 5.50 -9.77 14.93
N ARG A 138 4.98 -10.65 14.06
CA ARG A 138 5.44 -12.04 13.99
C ARG A 138 6.91 -12.15 13.60
N ALA A 139 7.36 -11.33 12.65
CA ALA A 139 8.75 -11.32 12.22
C ALA A 139 9.70 -10.78 13.29
N GLU A 140 9.27 -9.80 14.09
CA GLU A 140 10.10 -9.21 15.15
C GLU A 140 10.16 -10.04 16.43
N LEU A 141 9.01 -10.56 16.89
CA LEU A 141 8.92 -11.22 18.19
C LEU A 141 9.22 -12.72 18.11
N GLY A 142 9.07 -13.35 16.94
CA GLY A 142 9.18 -14.80 16.78
C GLY A 142 8.16 -15.61 17.59
N ARG A 143 7.19 -14.96 18.25
CA ARG A 143 6.15 -15.55 19.12
C ARG A 143 4.78 -14.91 18.87
N GLU A 144 3.76 -15.38 19.58
CA GLU A 144 2.44 -14.73 19.58
C GLU A 144 2.53 -13.31 20.14
N TYR A 145 1.87 -12.38 19.43
CA TYR A 145 1.85 -10.94 19.75
C TYR A 145 0.65 -10.59 20.63
N GLU A 146 0.78 -9.57 21.47
CA GLU A 146 -0.36 -9.02 22.20
C GLU A 146 -1.21 -8.12 21.29
N THR A 147 -2.49 -7.96 21.61
CA THR A 147 -3.38 -7.10 20.83
C THR A 147 -2.96 -5.62 20.90
N ALA A 148 -2.40 -5.17 22.03
CA ALA A 148 -1.88 -3.82 22.20
C ALA A 148 -0.72 -3.52 21.24
N ASP A 149 0.20 -4.48 21.07
CA ASP A 149 1.30 -4.42 20.10
C ASP A 149 0.80 -4.30 18.65
N LEU A 150 -0.37 -4.85 18.34
CA LEU A 150 -0.92 -4.75 16.99
C LEU A 150 -1.49 -3.35 16.71
N VAL A 151 -2.09 -2.71 17.72
CA VAL A 151 -2.70 -1.39 17.59
C VAL A 151 -1.64 -0.32 17.32
N SER A 152 -0.50 -0.37 18.01
CA SER A 152 0.61 0.55 17.75
C SER A 152 1.12 0.46 16.32
N GLU A 153 1.13 -0.74 15.74
CA GLU A 153 1.69 -0.96 14.41
C GLU A 153 0.71 -0.51 13.32
N ILE A 154 -0.58 -0.75 13.55
CA ILE A 154 -1.64 -0.19 12.72
C ILE A 154 -1.58 1.34 12.74
N PHE A 155 -1.40 1.93 13.93
CA PHE A 155 -1.27 3.39 14.08
C PHE A 155 -0.05 3.91 13.31
N LEU A 156 1.12 3.28 13.45
CA LEU A 156 2.31 3.66 12.69
C LEU A 156 2.10 3.59 11.18
N ILE A 157 1.39 2.58 10.67
CA ILE A 157 1.10 2.46 9.24
C ILE A 157 0.18 3.59 8.76
N TYR A 158 -0.87 3.93 9.51
CA TYR A 158 -1.78 5.02 9.15
C TYR A 158 -1.12 6.40 9.24
N PHE A 159 -0.28 6.62 10.25
CA PHE A 159 0.50 7.84 10.40
C PHE A 159 1.75 7.80 9.52
N PHE A 160 1.54 7.63 8.21
CA PHE A 160 2.55 7.31 7.20
C PHE A 160 3.87 8.07 7.34
N ILE A 161 3.82 9.38 7.61
CA ILE A 161 5.03 10.19 7.84
C ILE A 161 5.85 9.59 8.99
N ILE A 162 5.29 9.53 10.20
CA ILE A 162 5.94 8.95 11.39
C ILE A 162 6.23 7.45 11.17
N GLY A 163 5.30 6.76 10.52
CA GLY A 163 5.38 5.37 10.12
C GLY A 163 6.63 5.05 9.33
N ILE A 164 6.94 5.80 8.27
CA ILE A 164 8.16 5.55 7.48
C ILE A 164 9.41 5.66 8.35
N TRP A 165 9.50 6.69 9.20
CA TRP A 165 10.70 6.94 10.00
C TRP A 165 10.95 5.86 11.05
N ILE A 166 9.88 5.26 11.61
CA ILE A 166 9.99 4.22 12.63
C ILE A 166 9.99 2.82 12.04
N LEU A 167 9.09 2.55 11.09
CA LEU A 167 8.84 1.23 10.52
C LEU A 167 9.91 0.83 9.49
N GLN A 168 10.39 1.76 8.66
CA GLN A 168 11.37 1.43 7.63
C GLN A 168 12.71 0.91 8.22
N PRO A 169 13.33 1.54 9.25
CA PRO A 169 14.51 0.98 9.90
C PRO A 169 14.30 -0.41 10.50
N ARG A 170 13.11 -0.65 11.08
CA ARG A 170 12.76 -1.94 11.69
C ARG A 170 12.65 -3.02 10.62
N LEU A 171 11.99 -2.71 9.51
CA LEU A 171 11.91 -3.59 8.34
C LEU A 171 13.29 -3.89 7.76
N ASN A 172 14.17 -2.90 7.65
CA ASN A 172 15.53 -3.09 7.16
C ASN A 172 16.34 -4.06 8.04
N LYS A 173 16.15 -4.03 9.37
CA LYS A 173 16.79 -4.98 10.30
C LYS A 173 16.27 -6.39 10.10
N ILE A 174 14.95 -6.57 10.07
CA ILE A 174 14.30 -7.88 9.81
C ILE A 174 14.77 -8.47 8.48
N MET A 175 14.93 -7.63 7.46
CA MET A 175 15.39 -8.04 6.13
C MET A 175 16.89 -8.32 6.05
N ALA A 176 17.70 -7.81 6.98
CA ALA A 176 19.13 -8.09 7.07
C ALA A 176 19.42 -9.39 7.84
N GLU A 177 18.51 -9.80 8.72
CA GLU A 177 18.60 -11.04 9.50
C GLU A 177 18.07 -12.28 8.74
N LYS A 178 17.35 -12.07 7.64
CA LYS A 178 16.89 -13.11 6.70
C LYS A 178 17.86 -13.31 5.55
#